data_AF-A0A8K0Y4K9-F1
#
_entry.id   AF-A0A8K0Y4K9-F1
#
_cell.length_a   1.000
_cell.length_b   1.000
_cell.length_c   1.000
_cell.angle_alpha   90.00
_cell.angle_beta   90.00
_cell.angle_gamma   90.00
#
_symmetry.space_group_name_H-M   'P 1'
#
loop_
_entity.id
_entity.type
_entity.pdbx_description
1 polymer ?
#
loop_
_entity_poly.entity_id
_entity_poly.type
_entity_poly.pdbx_seq_one_letter_code
_entity_poly.pdbx_strand_id
1 'polypeptide(L)'
;MSSDNDNNTKRVGLKSQLVLALIPSFISQMIAFYRIKKVFYGVIVEVVIFFIALVINLAISWPAGMIIALPITVGVPTYYIRKWTLEFNRENKGLFR
;
A
#
# COMPACT_ATOMS: atom_id res chain seq x y z
N MET A 1 -31.69 4.23 24.05
CA MET A 1 -31.36 3.28 22.97
C MET A 1 -30.71 3.96 21.74
N SER A 2 -29.99 5.10 21.91
CA SER A 2 -29.44 5.88 20.78
C SER A 2 -27.91 5.86 20.69
N SER A 3 -27.20 5.31 21.69
CA SER A 3 -25.73 5.42 21.76
C SER A 3 -24.99 4.35 20.94
N ASP A 4 -25.59 3.18 20.72
CA ASP A 4 -24.96 2.10 19.93
C ASP A 4 -24.95 2.37 18.41
N ASN A 5 -25.94 3.12 17.91
CA ASN A 5 -26.07 3.38 16.47
C ASN A 5 -25.03 4.41 15.99
N ASP A 6 -24.71 5.40 16.82
CA ASP A 6 -23.71 6.44 16.51
C ASP A 6 -22.28 5.87 16.47
N ASN A 7 -21.96 4.92 17.35
CA ASN A 7 -20.65 4.27 17.40
C ASN A 7 -20.40 3.34 16.20
N ASN A 8 -21.44 2.63 15.74
CA ASN A 8 -21.36 1.78 14.54
C ASN A 8 -21.20 2.62 13.27
N THR A 9 -21.96 3.71 13.15
CA THR A 9 -21.89 4.61 11.98
C THR A 9 -20.53 5.29 11.88
N LYS A 10 -19.95 5.74 13.00
CA LYS A 10 -18.58 6.29 13.05
C LYS A 10 -17.52 5.26 12.68
N ARG A 11 -17.64 4.00 13.11
CA ARG A 11 -16.71 2.91 12.74
C ARG A 11 -16.74 2.59 11.24
N VAL A 12 -17.93 2.57 10.63
CA VAL A 12 -18.07 2.35 9.18
C VAL A 12 -17.50 3.53 8.39
N GLY A 13 -17.75 4.77 8.83
CA GLY A 13 -17.18 5.98 8.25
C GLY A 13 -15.65 5.99 8.28
N LEU A 14 -15.04 5.69 9.43
CA LEU A 14 -13.57 5.63 9.57
C LEU A 14 -12.94 4.54 8.70
N LYS A 15 -13.55 3.35 8.65
CA LYS A 15 -13.07 2.25 7.80
C LYS A 15 -13.14 2.62 6.32
N SER A 16 -14.24 3.25 5.88
CA SER A 16 -14.41 3.67 4.48
C SER A 16 -13.45 4.80 4.09
N GLN A 17 -13.21 5.77 4.98
CA GLN A 17 -12.26 6.87 4.75
C GLN A 17 -10.80 6.39 4.66
N LEU A 18 -10.41 5.38 5.44
CA LEU A 18 -9.06 4.80 5.37
C LEU A 18 -8.83 4.00 4.09
N VAL A 19 -9.84 3.25 3.62
CA VAL A 19 -9.77 2.58 2.31
C VAL A 19 -9.64 3.61 1.18
N LEU A 20 -10.39 4.72 1.26
CA LEU A 20 -10.27 5.84 0.32
C LEU A 20 -8.88 6.51 0.39
N ALA A 21 -8.26 6.59 1.56
CA ALA A 21 -6.92 7.17 1.75
C ALA A 21 -5.78 6.30 1.17
N LEU A 22 -6.01 5.01 0.93
CA LEU A 22 -5.04 4.13 0.27
C LEU A 22 -4.98 4.37 -1.24
N ILE A 23 -6.04 4.90 -1.86
CA ILE A 23 -6.09 5.13 -3.31
C ILE A 23 -5.02 6.15 -3.79
N PRO A 24 -4.85 7.33 -3.15
CA PRO A 24 -3.76 8.25 -3.50
C PRO A 24 -2.37 7.65 -3.37
N SER A 25 -2.16 6.78 -2.37
CA SER A 25 -0.90 6.05 -2.17
C SER A 25 -0.62 5.13 -3.34
N PHE A 26 -1.62 4.35 -3.75
CA PHE A 26 -1.54 3.41 -4.87
C PHE A 26 -1.21 4.12 -6.19
N ILE A 27 -1.88 5.24 -6.48
CA ILE A 27 -1.62 6.04 -7.69
C ILE A 27 -0.19 6.59 -7.67
N SER A 28 0.24 7.14 -6.54
CA SER A 28 1.59 7.68 -6.38
C SER A 28 2.66 6.60 -6.56
N GLN A 29 2.44 5.40 -6.02
CA GLN A 29 3.35 4.26 -6.15
C GLN A 29 3.38 3.75 -7.60
N MET A 30 2.23 3.65 -8.28
CA MET A 30 2.15 3.31 -9.71
C MET A 30 2.91 4.27 -10.61
N ILE A 31 2.79 5.59 -10.37
CA ILE A 31 3.56 6.60 -11.11
C ILE A 31 5.06 6.43 -10.88
N ALA A 32 5.47 6.12 -9.64
CA ALA A 32 6.86 5.85 -9.33
C ALA A 32 7.38 4.62 -10.09
N PHE A 33 6.63 3.51 -10.11
CA PHE A 33 6.98 2.31 -10.88
C PHE A 33 6.99 2.54 -12.40
N TYR A 34 6.13 3.41 -12.91
CA TYR A 34 6.14 3.84 -14.31
C TYR A 34 7.44 4.55 -14.67
N ARG A 35 7.91 5.46 -13.82
CA ARG A 35 9.14 6.23 -14.04
C ARG A 35 10.38 5.34 -14.21
N ILE A 36 10.44 4.23 -13.47
CA ILE A 36 11.56 3.27 -13.51
C ILE A 36 11.32 2.09 -14.45
N LYS A 37 10.28 2.13 -15.29
CA LYS A 37 9.90 1.04 -16.22
C LYS A 37 9.67 -0.32 -15.55
N LYS A 38 9.26 -0.33 -14.27
CA LYS A 38 8.98 -1.54 -13.49
C LYS A 38 7.49 -1.67 -13.13
N VAL A 39 6.58 -1.08 -13.92
CA VAL A 39 5.12 -1.08 -13.68
C VAL A 39 4.60 -2.49 -13.41
N PHE A 40 4.95 -3.46 -14.26
CA PHE A 40 4.50 -4.84 -14.11
C PHE A 40 4.89 -5.44 -12.75
N TYR A 41 6.14 -5.23 -12.32
CA TYR A 41 6.60 -5.67 -11.01
C TYR A 41 5.95 -4.88 -9.87
N GLY A 42 5.68 -3.59 -10.07
CA GLY A 42 4.92 -2.77 -9.13
C GLY A 42 3.51 -3.28 -8.91
N VAL A 43 2.80 -3.66 -9.97
CA VAL A 43 1.45 -4.27 -9.90
C VAL A 43 1.50 -5.59 -9.14
N ILE A 44 2.50 -6.44 -9.38
CA ILE A 44 2.65 -7.70 -8.64
C ILE A 44 2.86 -7.43 -7.15
N VAL A 45 3.74 -6.49 -6.80
CA VAL A 45 3.99 -6.11 -5.39
C VAL A 45 2.71 -5.66 -4.71
N GLU A 46 1.95 -4.78 -5.35
CA GLU A 46 0.68 -4.27 -4.85
C GLU A 46 -0.38 -5.37 -4.65
N VAL A 47 -0.53 -6.28 -5.63
CA VAL A 47 -1.47 -7.42 -5.53
C VAL A 47 -1.09 -8.33 -4.36
N VAL A 48 0.20 -8.66 -4.21
CA VAL A 48 0.68 -9.50 -3.10
C VAL A 48 0.41 -8.84 -1.76
N ILE A 49 0.69 -7.54 -1.65
CA ILE A 49 0.44 -6.76 -0.44
C ILE A 49 -1.06 -6.73 -0.11
N PHE A 50 -1.92 -6.54 -1.10
CA PHE A 50 -3.37 -6.56 -0.91
C PHE A 50 -3.84 -7.91 -0.34
N PHE A 51 -3.34 -9.02 -0.87
CA PHE A 51 -3.62 -10.35 -0.33
C PHE A 51 -3.13 -10.51 1.11
N ILE A 52 -1.91 -10.07 1.42
CA ILE A 52 -1.37 -10.12 2.78
C ILE A 52 -2.23 -9.29 3.74
N ALA A 53 -2.60 -8.07 3.36
CA ALA A 53 -3.45 -7.20 4.16
C ALA A 53 -4.84 -7.81 4.40
N LEU A 54 -5.41 -8.48 3.39
CA LEU A 54 -6.68 -9.19 3.50
C LEU A 54 -6.58 -10.36 4.48
N VAL A 55 -5.54 -11.20 4.36
CA VAL A 55 -5.30 -12.32 5.29
C VAL A 55 -5.12 -11.83 6.72
N ILE A 56 -4.37 -10.75 6.94
CA ILE A 56 -4.18 -10.15 8.27
C ILE A 56 -5.51 -9.66 8.85
N ASN A 57 -6.35 -9.01 8.06
CA ASN A 57 -7.65 -8.52 8.53
C ASN A 57 -8.68 -9.64 8.74
N LEU A 58 -8.57 -10.77 8.04
CA LEU A 58 -9.38 -11.97 8.30
C LEU A 58 -8.91 -12.71 9.56
N ALA A 59 -7.60 -12.75 9.81
CA ALA A 59 -7.01 -13.47 10.94
C ALA A 59 -7.07 -12.66 12.25
N ILE A 60 -6.99 -11.33 12.16
CA ILE A 60 -6.90 -10.45 13.31
C ILE A 60 -7.99 -9.38 13.23
N SER A 61 -8.91 -9.44 14.18
CA SER A 61 -9.99 -8.45 14.30
C SER A 61 -9.48 -7.03 14.50
N TRP A 62 -10.25 -6.08 13.95
CA TRP A 62 -9.98 -4.65 14.08
C TRP A 62 -9.90 -4.24 15.56
N PRO A 63 -8.94 -3.37 15.97
CA PRO A 63 -7.99 -2.60 15.14
C PRO A 63 -6.60 -3.23 14.99
N ALA A 64 -6.30 -4.35 15.67
CA ALA A 64 -4.95 -4.91 15.73
C ALA A 64 -4.42 -5.33 14.35
N GLY A 65 -5.28 -5.92 13.50
CA GLY A 65 -4.90 -6.27 12.12
C GLY A 65 -4.50 -5.06 11.27
N MET A 66 -5.12 -3.90 11.50
CA MET A 66 -4.81 -2.66 10.76
C MET A 66 -3.47 -2.05 11.15
N ILE A 67 -3.09 -2.14 12.43
CA ILE A 67 -1.80 -1.65 12.92
C ILE A 67 -0.65 -2.41 12.23
N ILE A 68 -0.88 -3.66 11.85
CA ILE A 68 0.10 -4.50 11.16
C ILE A 68 0.01 -4.30 9.63
N ALA A 69 -1.20 -4.26 9.08
CA ALA A 69 -1.41 -4.17 7.64
C ALA A 69 -0.92 -2.83 7.05
N LEU A 70 -1.16 -1.71 7.72
CA LEU A 70 -0.77 -0.37 7.25
C LEU A 70 0.74 -0.18 6.99
N PRO A 71 1.64 -0.50 7.95
CA PRO A 71 3.07 -0.36 7.70
C PRO A 71 3.57 -1.32 6.61
N ILE A 72 2.94 -2.47 6.42
CA ILE A 72 3.26 -3.38 5.32
C ILE A 72 2.85 -2.75 3.98
N THR A 73 1.62 -2.22 3.90
CA THR A 73 1.07 -1.65 2.65
C THR A 73 1.81 -0.41 2.17
N VAL A 74 2.45 0.34 3.08
CA VAL A 74 3.23 1.53 2.70
C VAL A 74 4.73 1.24 2.63
N GLY A 75 5.25 0.45 3.58
CA GLY A 75 6.68 0.19 3.72
C GLY A 75 7.24 -0.67 2.59
N VAL A 76 6.53 -1.75 2.22
CA VAL A 76 7.02 -2.69 1.19
C VAL A 76 7.11 -2.03 -0.19
N PRO A 77 6.09 -1.32 -0.71
CA PRO A 77 6.20 -0.67 -2.02
C PRO A 77 7.30 0.39 -2.04
N THR A 78 7.41 1.18 -0.95
CA THR A 78 8.44 2.22 -0.84
C THR A 78 9.85 1.63 -0.90
N TYR A 79 10.08 0.50 -0.23
CA TYR A 79 11.35 -0.22 -0.30
C TYR A 79 11.68 -0.65 -1.74
N TYR A 80 10.72 -1.26 -2.44
CA TYR A 80 10.92 -1.70 -3.83
C TYR A 80 11.13 -0.55 -4.80
N ILE A 81 10.37 0.56 -4.66
CA ILE A 81 10.59 1.78 -5.44
C ILE A 81 12.03 2.27 -5.25
N ARG A 82 12.52 2.35 -4.02
CA ARG A 82 13.88 2.81 -3.73
C ARG A 82 14.93 1.87 -4.32
N LYS A 83 14.78 0.56 -4.13
CA LYS A 83 15.69 -0.45 -4.68
C LYS A 83 15.79 -0.37 -6.20
N TRP A 84 14.64 -0.39 -6.89
CA TRP A 84 14.62 -0.36 -8.36
C TRP A 84 15.01 1.00 -8.93
N THR A 85 14.79 2.10 -8.21
CA THR A 85 15.31 3.42 -8.62
C THR A 85 16.83 3.44 -8.60
N LEU A 86 17.46 2.82 -7.59
CA LEU A 86 18.92 2.70 -7.53
C LEU A 86 19.47 1.80 -8.65
N GLU A 87 18.80 0.69 -8.94
CA GLU A 87 19.14 -0.20 -10.07
C GLU A 87 19.02 0.55 -11.40
N PHE A 88 17.90 1.22 -11.65
CA PHE A 88 17.67 2.03 -12.84
C PHE A 88 18.74 3.11 -13.02
N ASN A 89 19.11 3.81 -11.94
CA ASN A 89 20.17 4.82 -12.00
C ASN A 89 21.54 4.21 -12.27
N ARG A 90 21.84 3.02 -11.76
CA ARG A 90 23.11 2.31 -12.02
C ARG A 90 23.21 1.85 -13.47
N GLU A 91 22.13 1.30 -14.01
CA GLU A 91 22.05 0.85 -15.41
C GLU A 91 22.17 2.03 -16.39
N ASN A 92 21.50 3.15 -16.12
CA ASN A 92 21.57 4.33 -16.99
C ASN A 92 22.86 5.15 -16.81
N LYS A 93 23.49 5.18 -15.62
CA LYS A 93 24.81 5.81 -15.43
C LYS A 93 25.95 4.97 -16.01
N GLY A 94 25.79 3.65 -16.11
CA GLY A 94 26.74 2.77 -16.77
C GLY A 94 26.74 2.87 -18.29
N LEU A 95 25.67 3.40 -18.90
CA LEU A 95 25.52 3.53 -20.35
C LEU A 95 26.27 4.73 -20.97
N PHE A 96 26.79 5.64 -20.15
CA PHE A 96 27.55 6.84 -20.58
C PHE A 96 29.05 6.75 -20.27
N ARG A 97 29.61 5.54 -20.19
CA ARG A 97 31.06 5.31 -20.17
C ARG A 97 31.52 4.65 -21.45
#